data_AF-A0A2D8HRW8-F1
#
_entry.id   AF-A0A2D8HRW8-F1
#
_cell.length_a   1.000
_cell.length_b   1.000
_cell.length_c   1.000
_cell.angle_alpha   90.00
_cell.angle_beta   90.00
_cell.angle_gamma   90.00
#
_symmetry.space_group_name_H-M   'P 1'
#
loop_
_entity.id
_entity.type
_entity.pdbx_description
1 polymer ?
#
loop_
_entity_poly.entity_id
_entity_poly.type
_entity_poly.pdbx_seq_one_letter_code
_entity_poly.pdbx_strand_id
1 'polypeptide(L)'
;MTPTSHRTAPPVVREALGIGDDQRDALRSALADGGLQSAALLLQEEWLDSFGVVGDTETCRHTIGEIASRCGVTDFIVPVQDLDRAKELITAFSPR
;
A
#
# COMPACT_ATOMS: atom_id res chain seq x y z
N MET A 1 21.62 -10.38 -16.39
CA MET A 1 20.45 -10.36 -15.49
C MET A 1 20.33 -8.96 -14.94
N THR A 2 19.38 -8.18 -15.42
CA THR A 2 19.14 -6.81 -14.95
C THR A 2 18.46 -6.87 -13.58
N PRO A 3 18.89 -6.09 -12.57
CA PRO A 3 18.25 -6.11 -11.27
C PRO A 3 16.85 -5.51 -11.43
N THR A 4 15.83 -6.35 -11.27
CA THR A 4 14.43 -5.92 -11.24
C THR A 4 14.25 -5.08 -9.98
N SER A 5 14.34 -3.76 -10.13
CA SER A 5 13.93 -2.83 -9.08
C SER A 5 12.45 -3.09 -8.82
N HIS A 6 12.11 -3.75 -7.70
CA HIS A 6 10.75 -4.06 -7.27
C HIS A 6 9.87 -2.81 -6.97
N ARG A 7 10.24 -1.63 -7.47
CA ARG A 7 9.59 -0.34 -7.19
C ARG A 7 8.41 -0.01 -8.11
N THR A 8 8.08 -0.86 -9.08
CA THR A 8 6.97 -0.59 -10.01
C THR A 8 5.96 -1.72 -10.01
N ALA A 9 4.67 -1.37 -9.91
CA ALA A 9 3.57 -2.30 -10.05
C ALA A 9 3.66 -3.06 -11.40
N PRO A 10 3.28 -4.35 -11.45
CA PRO A 10 3.25 -5.12 -12.70
C PRO A 10 2.42 -4.44 -13.80
N PRO A 11 2.76 -4.60 -15.10
CA PRO A 11 2.04 -3.94 -16.21
C PRO A 11 0.52 -4.19 -16.18
N VAL A 12 0.09 -5.43 -15.90
CA VAL A 12 -1.33 -5.79 -15.79
C VAL A 12 -2.07 -5.01 -14.69
N VAL A 13 -1.39 -4.71 -13.58
CA VAL A 13 -1.97 -3.90 -12.50
C VAL A 13 -2.07 -2.45 -12.94
N ARG A 14 -1.05 -1.92 -13.64
CA ARG A 14 -1.07 -0.53 -14.14
C ARG A 14 -2.17 -0.29 -15.16
N GLU A 15 -2.34 -1.22 -16.10
CA GLU A 15 -3.39 -1.17 -17.11
C GLU A 15 -4.79 -1.23 -16.48
N ALA A 16 -4.99 -2.11 -15.49
CA ALA A 16 -6.26 -2.23 -14.77
C ALA A 16 -6.66 -0.94 -14.02
N LEU A 17 -5.69 -0.11 -13.64
CA LEU A 17 -5.94 1.13 -12.90
C LEU A 17 -6.02 2.38 -13.77
N GLY A 18 -5.76 2.27 -15.08
CA GLY A 18 -5.67 3.43 -15.95
C GLY A 18 -4.55 4.42 -15.57
N ILE A 19 -3.52 3.97 -14.82
CA ILE A 19 -2.41 4.83 -14.43
C ILE A 19 -1.44 4.95 -15.60
N GLY A 20 -1.61 6.03 -16.36
CA GLY A 20 -0.67 6.46 -17.40
C GLY A 20 0.71 6.82 -16.82
N ASP A 21 1.74 6.81 -17.68
CA ASP A 21 3.10 7.17 -17.28
C ASP A 21 3.19 8.61 -16.71
N ASP A 22 2.39 9.53 -17.24
CA ASP A 22 2.33 10.93 -16.76
C ASP A 22 1.84 11.03 -15.31
N GLN A 23 0.77 10.30 -14.98
CA GLN A 23 0.22 10.26 -13.61
C GLN A 23 1.23 9.65 -12.64
N ARG A 24 1.96 8.62 -13.07
CA ARG A 24 3.02 7.99 -12.26
C ARG A 24 4.15 8.98 -11.98
N ASP A 25 4.58 9.72 -13.00
CA ASP A 25 5.69 10.66 -12.86
C ASP A 25 5.29 11.87 -12.01
N ALA A 26 4.04 12.34 -12.11
CA ALA A 26 3.46 13.32 -11.19
C ALA A 26 3.44 12.81 -9.74
N LEU A 27 3.00 11.57 -9.51
CA LEU A 27 2.98 10.96 -8.17
C LEU A 27 4.39 10.86 -7.58
N ARG A 28 5.38 10.49 -8.41
CA ARG A 28 6.79 10.40 -8.00
C ARG A 28 7.36 11.77 -7.65
N SER A 29 7.10 12.80 -8.45
CA SER A 29 7.54 14.17 -8.16
C SER A 29 6.90 14.68 -6.87
N ALA A 30 5.58 14.55 -6.73
CA ALA A 30 4.87 15.01 -5.53
C ALA A 30 5.39 14.33 -4.26
N LEU A 31 5.71 13.03 -4.33
CA LEU A 31 6.30 12.30 -3.21
C LEU A 31 7.73 12.78 -2.89
N ALA A 32 8.54 13.08 -3.91
CA ALA A 32 9.90 13.58 -3.73
C ALA A 32 9.94 15.00 -3.17
N ASP A 33 9.03 15.87 -3.64
CA ASP A 33 9.04 17.30 -3.35
C ASP A 33 8.29 17.66 -2.05
N GLY A 34 7.19 16.95 -1.75
CA GLY A 34 6.29 17.29 -0.65
C GLY A 34 5.86 16.10 0.22
N GLY A 35 6.42 14.92 -0.02
CA GLY A 35 6.14 13.73 0.78
C GLY A 35 4.73 13.16 0.56
N LEU A 36 4.31 12.29 1.49
CA LEU A 36 3.06 11.52 1.36
C LEU A 36 1.81 12.41 1.25
N GLN A 37 1.78 13.55 1.94
CA GLN A 37 0.63 14.45 1.92
C GLN A 37 0.44 15.07 0.53
N SER A 38 1.51 15.50 -0.13
CA SER A 38 1.45 16.02 -1.49
C SER A 38 1.10 14.94 -2.51
N ALA A 39 1.63 13.71 -2.35
CA ALA A 39 1.28 12.60 -3.23
C ALA A 39 -0.17 12.13 -3.06
N ALA A 40 -0.72 12.19 -1.84
CA ALA A 40 -2.10 11.78 -1.55
C ALA A 40 -3.14 12.58 -2.33
N LEU A 41 -2.87 13.86 -2.63
CA LEU A 41 -3.75 14.71 -3.44
C LEU A 41 -3.90 14.26 -4.89
N LEU A 42 -3.02 13.37 -5.35
CA LEU A 42 -3.02 12.82 -6.71
C LEU A 42 -3.64 11.42 -6.79
N LEU A 43 -4.03 10.84 -5.65
CA LEU A 43 -4.69 9.55 -5.61
C LEU A 43 -6.19 9.73 -5.85
N GLN A 44 -6.77 8.90 -6.71
CA GLN A 44 -8.22 8.81 -6.86
C GLN A 44 -8.77 7.93 -5.72
N GLU A 45 -9.88 8.35 -5.12
CA GLU A 45 -10.50 7.64 -4.00
C GLU A 45 -10.90 6.21 -4.39
N GLU A 46 -11.35 6.01 -5.63
CA GLU A 46 -11.67 4.70 -6.23
C GLU A 46 -10.50 3.70 -6.23
N TRP A 47 -9.25 4.14 -6.08
CA TRP A 47 -8.12 3.23 -5.93
C TRP A 47 -8.10 2.53 -4.57
N LEU A 48 -8.74 3.12 -3.56
CA LEU A 48 -8.90 2.49 -2.24
C LEU A 48 -9.75 1.23 -2.33
N ASP A 49 -10.71 1.17 -3.25
CA ASP A 49 -11.52 -0.04 -3.47
C ASP A 49 -10.71 -1.19 -4.05
N SER A 50 -9.63 -0.88 -4.78
CA SER A 50 -8.79 -1.87 -5.45
C SER A 50 -7.59 -2.33 -4.59
N PHE A 51 -7.05 -1.46 -3.75
CA PHE A 51 -5.82 -1.73 -2.97
C PHE A 51 -5.95 -1.56 -1.46
N GLY A 52 -7.00 -0.89 -1.02
CA GLY A 52 -7.27 -0.69 0.40
C GLY A 52 -8.01 -1.89 0.97
N VAL A 53 -7.68 -2.20 2.22
CA VAL A 53 -8.60 -2.93 3.09
C VAL A 53 -9.22 -1.86 3.99
N VAL A 54 -10.49 -1.53 3.75
CA VAL A 54 -11.21 -0.44 4.42
C VAL A 54 -12.33 -1.01 5.27
N GLY A 55 -12.41 -0.56 6.52
CA GLY A 55 -13.40 -1.03 7.49
C GLY A 55 -12.96 -0.73 8.91
N ASP A 56 -13.68 -1.28 9.88
CA ASP A 56 -13.23 -1.30 11.27
C ASP A 56 -12.06 -2.27 11.47
N THR A 57 -11.42 -2.20 12.63
CA THR A 57 -10.25 -3.02 12.97
C THR A 57 -10.50 -4.52 12.83
N GLU A 58 -11.70 -5.01 13.15
CA GLU A 58 -12.01 -6.44 13.08
C GLU A 58 -12.14 -6.90 11.63
N THR A 59 -12.89 -6.14 10.83
CA THR A 59 -13.09 -6.39 9.39
C THR A 59 -11.76 -6.37 8.65
N CYS A 60 -10.91 -5.39 8.93
CA CYS A 60 -9.59 -5.29 8.34
C CYS A 60 -8.70 -6.47 8.75
N ARG A 61 -8.71 -6.84 10.04
CA ARG A 61 -7.92 -7.99 10.53
C ARG A 61 -8.32 -9.29 9.83
N HIS A 62 -9.61 -9.57 9.74
CA HIS A 62 -10.13 -10.76 9.08
C HIS A 62 -9.73 -10.80 7.60
N THR A 63 -9.95 -9.70 6.88
CA THR A 63 -9.64 -9.59 5.45
C THR A 63 -8.15 -9.79 5.18
N ILE A 64 -7.28 -9.15 5.97
CA ILE A 64 -5.83 -9.33 5.85
C ILE A 64 -5.45 -10.79 6.12
N GLY A 65 -6.01 -11.42 7.16
CA GLY A 65 -5.74 -12.83 7.51
C GLY A 65 -6.16 -13.82 6.41
N GLU A 66 -7.34 -13.62 5.81
CA GLU A 66 -7.79 -14.45 4.68
C GLU A 66 -6.89 -14.29 3.44
N ILE A 67 -6.53 -13.05 3.08
CA ILE A 67 -5.63 -12.79 1.96
C ILE A 67 -4.26 -13.43 2.22
N ALA A 68 -3.72 -13.29 3.44
CA ALA A 68 -2.44 -13.88 3.82
C ALA A 68 -2.46 -15.40 3.65
N SER A 69 -3.48 -16.05 4.20
CA SER A 69 -3.66 -17.50 4.15
C SER A 69 -3.82 -18.00 2.72
N ARG A 70 -4.65 -17.32 1.92
CA ARG A 70 -4.93 -17.69 0.52
C ARG A 70 -3.71 -17.56 -0.38
N CYS A 71 -2.89 -16.53 -0.16
CA CYS A 71 -1.73 -16.21 -0.98
C CYS A 71 -0.41 -16.80 -0.42
N GLY A 72 -0.45 -17.46 0.74
CA GLY A 72 0.75 -18.00 1.40
C GLY A 72 1.71 -16.92 1.93
N VAL A 73 1.19 -15.75 2.31
CA VAL A 73 1.99 -14.67 2.89
C VAL A 73 2.20 -14.96 4.38
N THR A 74 3.46 -15.12 4.78
CA THR A 74 3.84 -15.42 6.17
C THR A 74 4.38 -14.21 6.92
N ASP A 75 4.83 -13.19 6.19
CA ASP A 75 5.56 -12.05 6.74
C ASP A 75 5.02 -10.74 6.16
N PHE A 76 4.91 -9.73 7.03
CA PHE A 76 4.46 -8.39 6.67
C PHE A 76 5.50 -7.35 7.06
N ILE A 77 5.73 -6.38 6.19
CA ILE A 77 6.51 -5.17 6.51
C ILE A 77 5.52 -4.05 6.80
N VAL A 78 5.52 -3.58 8.03
CA VAL A 78 4.69 -2.45 8.45
C VAL A 78 5.56 -1.20 8.54
N PRO A 79 5.43 -0.24 7.61
CA PRO A 79 6.12 1.04 7.73
C PRO A 79 5.50 1.84 8.88
N VAL A 80 6.28 2.07 9.93
CA VAL A 80 5.86 2.90 11.06
C VAL A 80 6.58 4.23 10.98
N GLN A 81 5.82 5.34 10.98
CA GLN A 81 6.38 6.69 11.01
C GLN A 81 6.75 7.14 12.44
N ASP A 82 5.99 6.70 13.44
CA ASP A 82 6.22 6.96 14.86
C ASP A 82 6.86 5.73 15.52
N LEU A 83 8.20 5.74 15.62
CA LEU A 83 8.96 4.62 16.16
C LEU A 83 8.66 4.38 17.66
N ASP A 84 8.32 5.43 18.41
CA ASP A 84 8.03 5.32 19.85
C ASP A 84 6.72 4.55 20.07
N ARG A 85 5.77 4.66 19.14
CA ARG A 85 4.50 3.92 19.15
C ARG A 85 4.49 2.64 18.32
N ALA A 86 5.60 2.27 17.68
CA ALA A 86 5.65 1.16 16.74
C ALA A 86 5.12 -0.15 17.30
N LYS A 87 5.52 -0.51 18.54
CA LYS A 87 5.07 -1.74 19.18
C LYS A 87 3.56 -1.77 19.40
N GLU A 88 2.99 -0.67 19.86
CA GLU A 88 1.54 -0.53 20.09
C GLU A 88 0.78 -0.69 18.77
N LEU A 89 1.20 0.04 17.73
CA LEU A 89 0.58 0.03 16.41
C LEU A 89 0.65 -1.35 15.75
N ILE A 90 1.83 -1.99 15.74
CA ILE A 90 1.98 -3.33 15.17
C ILE A 90 1.10 -4.35 15.91
N THR A 91 1.06 -4.29 17.25
CA THR A 91 0.27 -5.24 18.04
C THR A 91 -1.23 -5.09 17.81
N ALA A 92 -1.73 -3.85 17.67
CA ALA A 92 -3.16 -3.58 17.47
C ALA A 92 -3.72 -4.15 16.16
N PHE A 93 -2.88 -4.21 15.12
CA PHE A 93 -3.28 -4.62 13.76
C PHE A 93 -2.73 -5.99 13.33
N SER A 94 -1.95 -6.66 14.19
CA SER A 94 -1.48 -8.02 13.88
C SER A 94 -2.67 -8.97 13.74
N PRO A 95 -2.74 -9.74 12.63
CA PRO A 95 -3.60 -10.91 12.56
C PRO A 95 -3.24 -11.87 13.71
N ARG A 96 -4.25 -12.53 14.29
CA ARG A 96 -4.06 -13.57 15.31
C ARG A 96 -4.03 -14.95 14.69
#